data_AF-A0A3D2U7W5-F1
#
_entry.id   AF-A0A3D2U7W5-F1
#
_cell.length_a   1.000
_cell.length_b   1.000
_cell.length_c   1.000
_cell.angle_alpha   90.00
_cell.angle_beta   90.00
_cell.angle_gamma   90.00
#
_symmetry.space_group_name_H-M   'P 1'
#
loop_
_entity.id
_entity.type
_entity.pdbx_description
1 polymer ?
#
loop_
_entity_poly.entity_id
_entity_poly.type
_entity_poly.pdbx_seq_one_letter_code
_entity_poly.pdbx_strand_id
1 'polypeptide(L)' 'MAEQPWYQDGLCFECTMCGNCCTGAPGVVWVDDEDIRRIASHRNCGEGEIRVMHTRPYGSKLSLQ' A
#
# COMPACT_ATOMS: atom_id res chain seq x y z
N MET A 1 -32.12 17.21 10.65
CA MET A 1 -31.61 15.85 10.36
C MET A 1 -30.17 16.02 9.92
N ALA A 2 -29.21 15.40 10.61
CA ALA A 2 -27.83 15.43 10.15
C ALA A 2 -27.75 14.64 8.84
N GLU A 3 -27.33 15.32 7.77
CA GLU A 3 -27.06 14.68 6.49
C GLU A 3 -25.97 13.64 6.71
N GLN A 4 -26.25 12.41 6.30
CA GLN A 4 -25.29 11.32 6.47
C GLN A 4 -24.05 11.59 5.61
N PRO A 5 -22.85 11.19 6.08
CA PRO A 5 -21.63 11.47 5.35
C PRO A 5 -21.65 10.83 3.96
N TRP A 6 -21.10 11.52 2.96
CA TRP A 6 -21.03 11.07 1.56
C TRP A 6 -20.30 9.72 1.36
N TYR A 7 -19.57 9.24 2.37
CA TYR A 7 -18.85 7.97 2.40
C TYR A 7 -19.60 6.85 3.14
N GLN A 8 -20.85 7.06 3.56
CA GLN A 8 -21.61 6.10 4.39
C GLN A 8 -21.72 4.69 3.78
N ASP A 9 -21.83 4.57 2.46
CA ASP A 9 -22.03 3.32 1.74
C ASP A 9 -20.70 2.69 1.29
N GLY A 10 -19.59 3.23 1.79
CA GLY A 10 -18.23 2.87 1.37
C GLY A 10 -17.75 3.70 0.18
N LEU A 11 -16.43 3.66 -0.03
CA LEU A 11 -15.77 4.32 -1.14
C LEU A 11 -15.46 3.28 -2.23
N CYS A 12 -15.86 3.54 -3.47
CA CYS A 12 -15.44 2.74 -4.62
C CYS A 12 -13.97 3.02 -4.93
N PHE A 13 -13.06 2.37 -4.20
CA PHE A 13 -11.63 2.45 -4.43
C PHE A 13 -11.16 1.30 -5.31
N GLU A 14 -10.81 1.61 -6.55
CA GLU A 14 -10.10 0.71 -7.45
C GLU A 14 -8.70 1.25 -7.71
N CYS A 15 -7.68 0.40 -7.64
CA CYS A 15 -6.32 0.80 -7.97
C CYS A 15 -6.23 1.08 -9.48
N THR A 16 -6.04 2.34 -9.84
CA THR A 16 -5.85 2.76 -11.24
C THR A 16 -4.42 2.60 -11.74
N MET A 17 -3.54 1.98 -10.93
CA MET A 17 -2.10 1.87 -11.18
C MET A 17 -1.39 3.22 -11.36
N CYS A 18 -1.95 4.31 -10.81
CA CYS A 18 -1.37 5.64 -10.93
C CYS A 18 -0.15 5.88 -10.01
N GLY A 19 0.07 5.02 -9.01
CA GLY A 19 1.11 5.22 -8.00
C GLY A 19 0.79 6.33 -6.99
N ASN A 20 -0.23 7.17 -7.19
CA ASN A 20 -0.50 8.32 -6.31
C ASN A 20 -0.81 7.95 -4.85
N CYS A 21 -1.29 6.73 -4.59
CA CYS A 21 -1.59 6.24 -3.24
C CYS A 21 -0.42 5.47 -2.58
N CYS A 22 0.27 4.61 -3.32
CA CYS A 22 1.37 3.78 -2.78
C CYS A 22 2.73 4.49 -2.85
N THR A 23 2.95 5.36 -3.84
CA THR A 23 4.21 6.07 -4.09
C THR A 23 4.12 7.58 -4.12
N GLY A 24 2.92 8.13 -4.31
CA GLY A 24 2.68 9.55 -4.51
C GLY A 24 3.01 10.41 -3.29
N ALA A 25 3.58 11.57 -3.53
CA ALA A 25 3.67 12.62 -2.51
C ALA A 25 2.27 13.25 -2.28
N PRO A 26 1.93 13.69 -1.06
CA PRO A 26 2.68 13.56 0.19
C PRO A 26 2.24 12.32 1.00
N GLY A 27 2.80 11.14 0.70
CA GLY A 27 2.40 9.91 1.40
C GLY A 27 3.43 8.78 1.34
N VAL A 28 3.38 7.93 2.36
CA VAL A 28 4.16 6.69 2.49
C VAL A 28 3.25 5.61 3.05
N VAL A 29 3.32 4.42 2.46
CA VAL A 29 2.57 3.25 2.92
C VAL A 29 3.58 2.31 3.56
N TRP A 30 3.67 2.37 4.88
CA TRP A 30 4.62 1.57 5.65
C TRP A 30 4.32 0.08 5.56
N VAL A 31 5.38 -0.71 5.43
CA VAL A 31 5.32 -2.17 5.51
C VAL A 31 6.40 -2.69 6.44
N ASP A 32 6.06 -3.69 7.23
CA ASP A 32 6.99 -4.45 8.06
C ASP A 32 7.28 -5.85 7.47
N ASP A 33 8.07 -6.64 8.19
CA ASP A 33 8.46 -7.98 7.76
C ASP A 33 7.28 -8.96 7.69
N GLU A 34 6.22 -8.74 8.46
CA GLU A 34 5.00 -9.55 8.40
C GLU A 34 4.15 -9.16 7.19
N ASP A 35 4.01 -7.87 6.91
CA ASP A 35 3.36 -7.37 5.70
C ASP A 35 4.04 -7.92 4.45
N ILE A 36 5.37 -7.87 4.39
CA ILE A 36 6.17 -8.41 3.28
C ILE A 36 5.90 -9.90 3.07
N ARG A 37 5.87 -10.69 4.15
CA ARG A 37 5.55 -12.13 4.10
C ARG A 37 4.14 -12.39 3.56
N ARG A 38 3.15 -11.61 4.01
CA ARG A 38 1.75 -11.72 3.55
C ARG A 38 1.62 -11.35 2.09
N ILE A 39 2.27 -10.27 1.65
CA ILE A 39 2.25 -9.82 0.25
C ILE A 39 2.93 -10.86 -0.65
N ALA A 40 4.10 -11.37 -0.26
CA ALA A 40 4.81 -12.41 -0.99
C ALA A 40 3.95 -13.67 -1.16
N SER A 41 3.29 -14.11 -0.08
CA SER A 41 2.36 -15.25 -0.10
C SER A 41 1.17 -15.00 -1.03
N HIS A 42 0.58 -13.81 -1.00
CA HIS A 42 -0.54 -13.45 -1.86
C HIS A 42 -0.15 -13.39 -3.35
N ARG A 43 1.07 -12.91 -3.64
CA ARG A 43 1.60 -12.79 -5.01
C ARG A 43 2.25 -14.07 -5.53
N ASN A 44 2.41 -15.09 -4.68
CA ASN A 44 3.16 -16.33 -4.96
C ASN A 44 4.59 -16.05 -5.43
N CYS A 45 5.28 -15.13 -4.76
CA CYS A 45 6.68 -14.80 -5.02
C CYS A 45 7.52 -14.79 -3.73
N GLY A 46 8.83 -14.56 -3.84
CA GLY A 46 9.72 -14.53 -2.69
C GLY A 46 9.69 -13.19 -1.94
N GLU A 47 9.92 -13.21 -0.62
CA GLU A 47 10.02 -11.98 0.19
C GLU A 47 11.09 -11.01 -0.32
N GLY A 48 12.21 -11.54 -0.82
CA GLY A 48 13.28 -10.74 -1.41
C GLY A 48 12.83 -9.95 -2.64
N GLU A 49 11.94 -10.53 -3.45
CA GLU A 49 11.34 -9.85 -4.60
C GLU A 49 10.48 -8.67 -4.13
N ILE A 50 9.62 -8.88 -3.13
CA ILE A 50 8.80 -7.80 -2.56
C ILE A 50 9.68 -6.66 -2.03
N ARG A 51 10.72 -6.97 -1.26
CA ARG A 51 11.64 -5.96 -0.69
C ARG A 51 12.35 -5.14 -1.76
N VAL A 52 12.82 -5.77 -2.83
CA VAL A 52 13.66 -5.09 -3.82
C VAL A 52 12.84 -4.42 -4.92
N MET A 53 11.76 -5.06 -5.38
CA MET A 53 11.02 -4.64 -6.56
C MET A 53 9.77 -3.82 -6.23
N HIS A 54 9.19 -4.02 -5.04
CA HIS A 54 7.88 -3.49 -4.65
C HIS A 54 7.89 -2.62 -3.38
N THR A 55 9.08 -2.36 -2.82
CA THR A 55 9.23 -1.42 -1.71
C THR A 55 10.39 -0.45 -1.99
N ARG A 56 10.35 0.69 -1.31
CA ARG A 56 11.40 1.71 -1.29
C ARG A 56 11.78 2.02 0.15
N PRO A 57 13.07 2.23 0.45
CA PRO A 57 13.50 2.69 1.76
C PRO A 57 13.06 4.14 1.98
N TYR A 58 12.57 4.44 3.18
CA TYR A 58 12.29 5.79 3.64
C TYR A 58 12.75 5.90 5.09
N GLY A 59 13.95 6.44 5.28
CA GLY A 59 14.62 6.46 6.57
C GLY A 59 14.91 5.03 7.07
N SER A 60 14.41 4.70 8.27
CA SER A 60 14.57 3.38 8.90
C SER A 60 13.45 2.39 8.56
N LYS A 61 12.51 2.76 7.68
CA LYS A 61 11.33 1.97 7.34
C LYS A 61 11.23 1.73 5.84
N LEU A 62 10.40 0.75 5.46
CA LEU A 62 10.09 0.44 4.07
C LEU A 62 8.68 0.96 3.71
N SER A 63 8.55 1.56 2.55
CA SER A 63 7.28 1.99 1.97
C SER A 63 7.00 1.21 0.67
N LEU A 64 5.73 1.00 0.31
CA LEU A 64 5.39 0.41 -0.99
C LEU A 64 5.85 1.25 -2.20
N GLN A 65 6.04 0.57 -3.33
CA GLN A 65 6.37 1.12 -4.64
C GLN A 65 5.42 0.61 -5.74
#